data_AF-A0A380DKN1-F1
#
_entry.id   AF-A0A380DKN1-F1
#
_cell.length_a   1.000
_cell.length_b   1.000
_cell.length_c   1.000
_cell.angle_alpha   90.00
_cell.angle_beta   90.00
_cell.angle_gamma   90.00
#
_symmetry.space_group_name_H-M   'P 1'
#
loop_
_entity.id
_entity.type
_entity.pdbx_description
1 polymer ?
#
loop_
_entity_poly.entity_id
_entity_poly.type
_entity_poly.pdbx_seq_one_letter_code
_entity_poly.pdbx_strand_id
1 'polypeptide(L)'
;MAGQVVQYGRHRKRRNYARISEVLELPNLIEIQTKSYEWFLREGLIEMFRDISPIEDFTGNLSLEFVDYRLGEPKYDLEESKTVTLLMLHLFV
;
A
#
# COMPACT_ATOMS: atom_id res chain seq x y z
N MET A 1 -5.19 -44.18 14.42
CA MET A 1 -5.08 -43.10 13.41
C MET A 1 -4.17 -42.01 13.97
N ALA A 2 -2.87 -42.12 13.75
CA ALA A 2 -1.91 -41.14 14.24
C ALA A 2 -1.83 -39.97 13.25
N GLY A 3 -2.04 -38.73 13.72
CA GLY A 3 -1.91 -37.52 12.89
C GLY A 3 -0.50 -37.33 12.31
N GLN A 4 -0.41 -36.63 11.20
CA GLN A 4 0.85 -36.34 10.49
C GLN A 4 1.70 -35.32 11.24
N VAL A 5 3.02 -35.51 11.33
CA VAL A 5 3.93 -34.52 11.95
C VAL A 5 4.33 -33.49 10.89
N VAL A 6 3.90 -32.24 11.08
CA VAL A 6 4.19 -31.11 10.19
C VAL A 6 5.22 -30.18 10.84
N GLN A 7 6.22 -29.75 10.08
CA GLN A 7 7.22 -28.77 10.50
C GLN A 7 6.67 -27.36 10.29
N TYR A 8 6.67 -26.55 11.35
CA TYR A 8 6.29 -25.13 11.32
C TYR A 8 7.52 -24.27 11.60
N GLY A 9 7.97 -23.52 10.59
CA GLY A 9 9.19 -22.72 10.68
C GLY A 9 10.46 -23.56 10.90
N ARG A 10 11.52 -22.94 11.43
CA ARG A 10 12.84 -23.59 11.53
C ARG A 10 12.97 -24.57 12.71
N HIS A 11 12.25 -24.37 13.81
CA HIS A 11 12.57 -25.06 15.08
C HIS A 11 11.46 -25.95 15.65
N ARG A 12 10.25 -26.00 15.05
CA ARG A 12 9.11 -26.65 15.71
C ARG A 12 8.38 -27.63 14.80
N LYS A 13 8.17 -28.86 15.30
CA LYS A 13 7.28 -29.88 14.72
C LYS A 13 6.00 -29.97 15.52
N ARG A 14 4.84 -30.07 14.86
CA ARG A 14 3.53 -30.27 15.49
C ARG A 14 2.80 -31.42 14.80
N ARG A 15 2.07 -32.23 15.57
CA ARG A 15 1.15 -33.23 15.00
C ARG A 15 -0.12 -32.52 14.52
N ASN A 16 -0.41 -32.66 13.23
CA ASN A 16 -1.61 -32.19 12.57
C ASN A 16 -2.57 -33.39 12.37
N TYR A 17 -3.83 -33.22 12.77
CA TYR A 17 -4.89 -34.24 12.65
C TYR A 17 -5.90 -33.93 11.55
N ALA A 18 -5.64 -32.90 10.72
CA ALA A 18 -6.46 -32.57 9.57
C ALA A 18 -6.60 -33.78 8.62
N ARG A 19 -7.83 -34.02 8.17
CA ARG A 19 -8.18 -35.13 7.28
C ARG A 19 -8.22 -34.72 5.80
N ILE A 20 -8.22 -33.41 5.55
CA ILE A 20 -8.31 -32.80 4.22
C ILE A 20 -6.98 -32.10 3.95
N SER A 21 -6.46 -32.24 2.74
CA SER A 21 -5.26 -31.53 2.28
C SER A 21 -5.57 -30.07 1.98
N GLU A 22 -4.72 -29.16 2.44
CA GLU A 22 -4.69 -27.79 1.90
C GLU A 22 -4.26 -27.85 0.43
N VAL A 23 -5.11 -27.35 -0.46
CA VAL A 23 -4.88 -27.33 -1.92
C VAL A 23 -4.28 -25.99 -2.36
N LEU A 24 -4.44 -24.95 -1.54
CA LEU A 24 -3.97 -23.59 -1.79
C LEU A 24 -3.07 -23.13 -0.64
N GLU A 25 -1.98 -22.46 -0.99
CA GLU A 25 -1.09 -21.84 -0.01
C GLU A 25 -1.73 -20.59 0.60
N LEU A 26 -1.28 -20.25 1.81
CA LEU A 26 -1.69 -19.03 2.49
C LEU A 26 -1.25 -17.80 1.67
N PRO A 27 -2.18 -16.95 1.22
CA PRO A 27 -1.83 -15.74 0.51
C PRO A 27 -1.16 -14.74 1.45
N ASN A 28 -0.51 -13.73 0.88
CA ASN A 28 0.06 -12.64 1.67
C ASN A 28 -1.07 -11.80 2.29
N LEU A 29 -1.24 -11.90 3.61
CA LEU A 29 -2.34 -11.27 4.33
C LEU A 29 -2.27 -9.73 4.36
N ILE A 30 -1.11 -9.13 4.05
CA ILE A 30 -0.94 -7.67 3.98
C ILE A 30 -0.94 -7.15 2.55
N GLU A 31 -1.07 -8.02 1.55
CA GLU A 31 -0.99 -7.68 0.14
C GLU A 31 -2.01 -6.61 -0.27
N ILE A 32 -3.21 -6.66 0.29
CA ILE A 32 -4.28 -5.69 0.01
C ILE A 32 -3.83 -4.27 0.38
N GLN A 33 -3.11 -4.10 1.50
CA GLN A 33 -2.67 -2.79 1.97
C GLN A 33 -1.63 -2.20 1.02
N THR A 34 -0.66 -3.01 0.59
CA THR A 34 0.39 -2.58 -0.33
C THR A 34 -0.18 -2.30 -1.73
N LYS A 35 -1.04 -3.18 -2.24
CA LYS A 35 -1.67 -3.02 -3.56
C LYS A 35 -2.60 -1.82 -3.64
N SER A 36 -3.40 -1.60 -2.60
CA SER A 36 -4.29 -0.43 -2.50
C SER A 36 -3.49 0.86 -2.62
N TYR A 37 -2.39 0.97 -1.88
CA TYR A 37 -1.55 2.15 -1.90
C TYR A 37 -0.82 2.33 -3.24
N GLU A 38 -0.31 1.25 -3.83
CA GLU A 38 0.31 1.30 -5.16
C GLU A 38 -0.68 1.74 -6.24
N TRP A 39 -1.91 1.20 -6.22
CA TRP A 39 -2.96 1.62 -7.14
C TRP A 39 -3.32 3.10 -6.95
N PHE A 40 -3.48 3.54 -5.70
CA PHE A 40 -3.75 4.95 -5.38
C PHE A 40 -2.65 5.88 -5.91
N LEU A 41 -1.38 5.50 -5.72
CA LEU A 41 -0.25 6.28 -6.21
C LEU A 41 -0.08 6.29 -7.72
N ARG A 42 -0.64 5.33 -8.46
CA ARG A 42 -0.50 5.22 -9.93
C ARG A 42 -1.69 5.81 -10.68
N GLU A 43 -2.90 5.54 -10.20
CA GLU A 43 -4.14 5.84 -10.92
C GLU A 43 -5.01 6.80 -10.11
N GLY A 44 -5.24 6.50 -8.82
CA GLY A 44 -6.16 7.26 -7.99
C GLY A 44 -5.83 8.75 -7.86
N LEU A 45 -4.54 9.11 -7.75
CA LEU A 45 -4.11 10.52 -7.70
C LEU A 45 -4.41 11.26 -9.00
N ILE A 46 -4.08 10.67 -10.15
CA ILE A 46 -4.30 11.31 -11.45
C ILE A 46 -5.79 11.49 -11.72
N GLU A 47 -6.59 10.46 -11.41
CA GLU A 47 -8.05 10.53 -11.56
C GLU A 47 -8.65 11.67 -10.72
N MET A 48 -8.23 11.78 -9.46
CA MET A 48 -8.69 12.84 -8.55
C MET A 48 -8.29 14.24 -9.04
N PHE A 49 -7.06 14.42 -9.53
CA PHE A 49 -6.62 15.71 -10.06
C PHE A 49 -7.31 16.07 -11.38
N ARG A 50 -7.61 15.09 -12.23
CA ARG A 50 -8.39 15.30 -13.46
C ARG A 50 -9.83 15.70 -13.19
N ASP A 51 -10.45 15.19 -12.13
CA ASP A 51 -11.82 15.54 -11.75
C ASP A 51 -11.94 17.02 -11.31
N ILE A 52 -10.89 17.55 -10.70
CA ILE A 52 -10.85 18.94 -10.19
C ILE A 52 -10.38 19.93 -11.28
N SER A 53 -9.76 19.45 -12.36
CA SER A 53 -9.16 20.28 -13.41
C SER A 53 -10.02 20.33 -14.69
N PRO A 54 -10.08 21.46 -15.40
CA PRO A 54 -9.45 22.75 -15.10
C PRO A 54 -10.20 23.55 -14.03
N ILE A 55 -9.45 24.22 -13.16
CA ILE A 55 -10.01 25.18 -12.21
C ILE A 55 -10.11 26.52 -12.93
N GLU A 56 -11.33 27.00 -13.15
CA GLU A 56 -11.60 28.29 -13.81
C GLU A 56 -11.95 29.38 -12.80
N ASP A 57 -11.43 30.59 -13.02
CA ASP A 57 -11.77 31.76 -12.21
C ASP A 57 -13.20 32.25 -12.51
N PHE A 58 -13.85 32.87 -11.51
CA PHE A 58 -15.23 33.37 -11.64
C PHE A 58 -15.37 34.43 -12.75
N THR A 59 -14.28 35.10 -13.10
CA THR A 59 -14.21 36.12 -14.14
C THR A 59 -13.91 35.56 -15.53
N GLY A 60 -13.65 34.25 -15.67
CA GLY A 60 -13.39 33.56 -16.94
C GLY A 60 -12.07 33.93 -17.63
N ASN A 61 -11.21 34.72 -16.99
CA ASN A 61 -9.96 35.21 -17.58
C ASN A 61 -8.73 34.35 -17.25
N LEU A 62 -8.86 33.41 -16.31
CA LEU A 62 -7.78 32.56 -15.81
C LEU A 62 -8.27 31.13 -15.66
N SER A 63 -7.48 30.18 -16.15
CA SER A 63 -7.69 28.74 -15.93
C SER A 63 -6.38 28.08 -15.48
N LEU A 64 -6.50 27.11 -14.57
CA LEU A 64 -5.39 26.31 -14.07
C LEU A 64 -5.59 24.85 -14.45
N GLU A 65 -4.67 24.33 -15.25
CA GLU A 65 -4.68 22.95 -15.75
C GLU A 65 -3.64 22.12 -15.01
N PHE A 66 -4.03 20.93 -14.56
CA PHE A 66 -3.12 19.96 -13.99
C PHE A 66 -2.49 19.12 -15.10
N VAL A 67 -1.16 19.15 -15.22
CA VAL A 67 -0.42 18.41 -16.25
C VAL A 67 0.11 17.08 -15.72
N ASP A 68 0.85 17.11 -14.61
CA ASP A 68 1.48 15.94 -14.01
C ASP A 68 1.91 16.20 -12.56
N TYR A 69 2.22 15.15 -11.80
CA TYR A 69 2.79 15.21 -10.45
C TYR A 69 4.03 14.32 -10.36
N ARG A 70 4.89 14.61 -9.36
CA ARG A 70 6.04 13.76 -9.04
C ARG A 70 6.09 13.51 -7.54
N LEU A 71 6.29 12.26 -7.16
CA LEU A 71 6.54 11.86 -5.78
C LEU A 71 8.03 12.05 -5.50
N GLY A 72 8.37 12.98 -4.59
CA GLY A 72 9.74 13.17 -4.13
C GLY A 72 10.20 12.04 -3.19
N GLU A 73 11.50 11.92 -2.98
CA GLU A 73 12.05 10.97 -2.02
C GLU A 73 11.72 11.39 -0.57
N PRO A 74 11.54 10.43 0.35
CA PRO A 74 11.30 10.74 1.75
C PRO A 74 12.49 11.50 2.33
N LYS A 75 12.19 12.59 3.04
CA LYS A 75 13.21 13.41 3.70
C LYS A 75 13.96 12.66 4.81
N TYR A 76 13.35 11.63 5.38
CA TYR A 76 13.85 10.90 6.54
C TYR A 76 13.66 9.40 6.34
N ASP A 77 14.63 8.63 6.84
CA ASP A 77 14.54 7.18 6.88
C ASP A 77 13.48 6.70 7.89
N LEU A 78 13.09 5.43 7.78
CA LEU A 78 12.05 4.81 8.61
C LEU A 78 12.34 4.92 10.11
N GLU A 79 13.60 4.76 10.51
CA GLU A 79 14.00 4.78 11.93
C GLU A 79 14.01 6.19 12.52
N GLU A 80 14.43 7.18 11.73
CA GLU A 80 14.41 8.59 12.12
C GLU A 80 12.97 9.11 12.21
N SER A 81 12.11 8.73 11.26
CA SER A 81 10.69 9.11 11.24
C SER A 81 9.92 8.62 12.48
N LYS A 82 10.21 7.40 12.95
CA LYS A 82 9.61 6.83 14.18
C LYS A 82 10.00 7.60 15.44
N THR A 83 11.23 8.13 15.48
CA THR A 83 11.78 8.81 16.65
C THR A 83 11.26 10.24 16.78
N VAL A 84 11.10 10.94 15.65
CA VAL A 84 10.66 12.35 15.63
C VAL A 84 9.13 12.50 15.66
N THR A 85 8.36 11.40 15.67
CA THR A 85 6.89 11.40 15.52
C THR A 85 6.44 12.16 14.26
N LEU A 86 7.21 12.02 13.18
CA LEU A 86 6.78 12.50 11.86
C LEU A 86 5.96 11.39 11.22
N LEU A 87 4.68 11.66 10.96
CA LEU A 87 3.91 10.86 10.01
C LEU A 87 4.68 10.90 8.69
N MET A 88 5.04 9.73 8.15
CA MET A 88 5.56 9.60 6.78
C MET A 88 4.45 9.92 5.77
N LEU A 89 4.01 11.17 5.74
CA LEU A 89 3.13 11.68 4.71
C LEU A 89 4.02 12.06 3.54
N HIS A 90 4.06 11.17 2.54
CA HIS A 90 4.69 11.37 1.24
C HIS A 90 3.94 12.37 0.34
N LEU A 91 3.11 13.24 0.92
CA LEU A 91 2.48 14.34 0.19
C LEU A 91 3.30 15.61 0.37
N PHE A 92 4.35 15.74 -0.43
CA PHE A 92 4.83 17.05 -0.85
C PHE A 92 4.51 17.20 -2.34
N VAL A 93 3.31 17.70 -2.60
CA VAL A 93 3.00 18.58 -3.72
C VAL A 93 2.57 19.90 -3.10
#